data_AF-A0A971CNF1-F1
#
_entry.id   AF-A0A971CNF1-F1
#
_cell.length_a   1.000
_cell.length_b   1.000
_cell.length_c   1.000
_cell.angle_alpha   90.00
_cell.angle_beta   90.00
_cell.angle_gamma   90.00
#
_symmetry.space_group_name_H-M   'P 1'
#
loop_
_entity.id
_entity.type
_entity.pdbx_description
1 polymer ?
#
loop_
_entity_poly.entity_id
_entity_poly.type
_entity_poly.pdbx_seq_one_letter_code
_entity_poly.pdbx_strand_id
1 'polypeptide(L)'
;MPLRFECPHCSARLSAGKDLFHTVMDCPDCGEKFMVPAPQDIKLPSDTLKFICPHCRRKLSATPEQFGTEMPCPFTHCGQPIQVPRPEWKMIE
;
A
#
# COMPACT_ATOMS: atom_id res chain seq x y z
N MET A 1 2.77 -10.13 -17.26
CA MET A 1 3.34 -9.41 -16.10
C MET A 1 2.73 -10.00 -14.85
N PRO A 2 3.50 -10.70 -14.01
CA PRO A 2 3.00 -11.33 -12.80
C PRO A 2 2.71 -10.27 -11.73
N LEU A 3 1.66 -10.49 -10.96
CA LEU A 3 1.27 -9.68 -9.80
C LEU A 3 2.08 -10.15 -8.60
N ARG A 4 2.72 -9.21 -7.90
CA ARG A 4 3.48 -9.48 -6.67
C ARG A 4 2.63 -9.08 -5.48
N PHE A 5 2.51 -9.97 -4.52
CA PHE A 5 1.70 -9.76 -3.32
C PHE A 5 2.27 -10.59 -2.15
N GLU A 6 1.82 -10.28 -0.94
CA GLU A 6 2.24 -10.97 0.27
C GLU A 6 1.15 -11.94 0.72
N CYS A 7 1.55 -13.14 1.13
CA CYS A 7 0.60 -14.12 1.67
C CYS A 7 -0.01 -13.58 2.98
N PRO A 8 -1.34 -13.59 3.17
CA PRO A 8 -1.97 -13.09 4.39
C PRO A 8 -1.66 -13.92 5.64
N HIS A 9 -1.16 -15.15 5.49
CA HIS A 9 -0.86 -16.05 6.61
C HIS A 9 0.59 -15.96 7.07
N CYS A 10 1.55 -15.94 6.14
CA CYS A 10 2.99 -15.99 6.46
C CYS A 10 3.76 -14.75 6.01
N SER A 11 3.10 -13.78 5.37
CA SER A 11 3.73 -12.58 4.78
C SER A 11 4.84 -12.90 3.77
N ALA A 12 4.85 -14.12 3.20
CA ALA A 12 5.80 -14.50 2.16
C ALA A 12 5.51 -13.71 0.87
N ARG A 13 6.57 -13.28 0.19
CA ARG A 13 6.48 -12.56 -1.08
C ARG A 13 6.18 -13.52 -2.22
N LEU A 14 4.94 -13.56 -2.67
CA LEU A 14 4.47 -14.41 -3.74
C LEU A 14 4.31 -13.63 -5.05
N SER A 15 4.32 -14.37 -6.16
CA SER A 15 4.09 -13.84 -7.50
C SER A 15 3.12 -14.74 -8.24
N ALA A 16 1.97 -14.23 -8.68
CA ALA A 16 0.99 -14.98 -9.46
C ALA A 16 0.80 -14.40 -10.87
N GLY A 17 0.57 -15.29 -11.84
CA GLY A 17 0.13 -14.93 -13.18
C GLY A 17 -1.32 -14.44 -13.18
N LYS A 18 -1.71 -13.78 -14.28
CA LYS A 18 -3.08 -13.26 -14.42
C LYS A 18 -4.14 -14.35 -14.46
N ASP A 19 -3.74 -15.51 -14.93
CA ASP A 19 -4.53 -16.73 -15.09
C ASP A 19 -4.90 -17.36 -13.74
N LEU A 20 -4.20 -16.97 -12.66
CA LEU A 20 -4.40 -17.47 -11.31
C LEU A 20 -5.18 -16.49 -10.43
N PHE A 21 -5.60 -15.33 -10.92
CA PHE A 21 -6.37 -14.37 -10.13
C PHE A 21 -7.74 -14.95 -9.73
N HIS A 22 -8.16 -14.68 -8.49
CA HIS A 22 -9.38 -15.24 -7.87
C HIS A 22 -9.41 -16.77 -7.78
N THR A 23 -8.27 -17.45 -7.97
CA THR A 23 -8.15 -18.89 -7.76
C THR A 23 -7.64 -19.18 -6.35
N VAL A 24 -8.09 -20.30 -5.76
CA VAL A 24 -7.57 -20.79 -4.48
C VAL A 24 -6.32 -21.62 -4.77
N MET A 25 -5.20 -21.21 -4.18
CA MET A 25 -3.94 -21.94 -4.29
C MET A 25 -3.31 -22.13 -2.91
N ASP A 26 -2.53 -23.19 -2.78
CA ASP A 26 -1.66 -23.40 -1.62
C ASP A 26 -0.43 -22.48 -1.69
N CYS A 27 -0.08 -21.89 -0.54
CA CYS A 27 1.16 -21.14 -0.41
C CYS A 27 2.35 -22.11 -0.35
N PRO A 28 3.36 -21.96 -1.22
CA PRO A 28 4.54 -22.84 -1.20
C PRO A 28 5.38 -22.69 0.07
N ASP A 29 5.27 -21.56 0.79
CA ASP A 29 6.03 -21.28 2.00
C ASP A 29 5.35 -21.80 3.28
N CYS A 30 4.03 -21.63 3.42
CA CYS A 30 3.30 -22.05 4.63
C CYS A 30 2.34 -23.23 4.44
N GLY A 31 2.07 -23.64 3.21
CA GLY A 31 1.11 -24.71 2.88
C GLY A 31 -0.37 -24.31 3.05
N GLU A 32 -0.65 -23.08 3.48
CA GLU A 32 -2.02 -22.61 3.70
C GLU A 32 -2.71 -22.29 2.36
N LYS A 33 -3.99 -22.65 2.26
CA LYS A 33 -4.83 -22.30 1.12
C LYS A 33 -5.24 -20.84 1.23
N PHE A 34 -4.94 -20.05 0.21
CA PHE A 34 -5.36 -18.66 0.12
C PHE A 34 -5.94 -18.38 -1.27
N MET A 35 -6.78 -17.36 -1.38
CA MET A 35 -7.28 -16.90 -2.68
C MET A 35 -6.32 -15.86 -3.24
N VAL A 36 -5.86 -16.05 -4.47
CA VAL A 36 -4.99 -15.08 -5.15
C VAL A 36 -5.78 -13.80 -5.39
N PRO A 37 -5.39 -12.68 -4.79
CA PRO A 37 -6.10 -11.43 -5.01
C PRO A 37 -5.78 -10.91 -6.42
N ALA A 38 -6.79 -10.44 -7.14
CA ALA A 38 -6.58 -9.76 -8.41
C ALA A 38 -5.93 -8.39 -8.18
N PRO A 39 -5.24 -7.79 -9.16
CA PRO A 39 -4.64 -6.46 -9.02
C PRO A 39 -5.63 -5.37 -8.62
N GLN A 40 -6.92 -5.60 -8.87
CA GLN A 40 -8.03 -4.72 -8.51
C GLN A 40 -8.46 -4.88 -7.04
N ASP A 41 -8.33 -6.10 -6.49
CA ASP A 41 -8.58 -6.44 -5.07
C ASP A 41 -7.40 -6.08 -4.18
N ILE A 42 -6.19 -6.14 -4.72
CA ILE A 42 -5.00 -5.63 -4.04
C ILE A 42 -5.02 -4.10 -4.07
N LYS A 43 -5.86 -3.51 -3.22
CA LYS A 43 -5.50 -2.24 -2.58
C LYS A 43 -4.28 -2.59 -1.74
N LEU A 44 -3.07 -2.56 -2.32
CA LEU A 44 -1.87 -2.68 -1.52
C LEU A 44 -2.04 -1.63 -0.42
N PRO A 45 -2.09 -2.02 0.87
CA PRO A 45 -1.73 -1.09 1.91
C PRO A 45 -0.23 -0.87 1.70
N SER A 46 0.12 -0.08 0.70
CA SER A 46 1.12 0.93 0.98
C SER A 46 0.44 1.78 2.05
N ASP A 47 0.60 1.31 3.29
CA ASP A 47 0.34 2.00 4.55
C ASP A 47 0.88 3.45 4.48
N THR A 48 1.78 3.70 3.54
CA THR A 48 2.12 5.00 3.05
C THR A 48 1.05 5.66 2.15
N LEU A 49 0.31 6.66 2.66
CA LEU A 49 -0.48 7.59 1.85
C LEU A 49 0.44 8.40 0.94
N LYS A 50 0.21 8.31 -0.37
CA LYS A 50 0.89 9.15 -1.34
C LYS A 50 0.11 10.44 -1.54
N PHE A 51 0.72 11.57 -1.19
CA PHE A 51 0.12 12.90 -1.36
C PHE A 51 1.13 13.88 -1.95
N ILE A 52 0.65 15.03 -2.41
CA ILE A 52 1.49 16.07 -3.00
C ILE A 52 1.68 17.19 -1.98
N CYS A 53 2.93 17.60 -1.74
CA CYS A 53 3.20 18.76 -0.89
C CYS A 53 2.63 20.04 -1.52
N PRO A 54 1.84 20.86 -0.81
CA PRO A 54 1.28 22.11 -1.36
C PRO A 54 2.34 23.17 -1.68
N HIS A 55 3.50 23.13 -0.99
CA HIS A 55 4.56 24.12 -1.15
C HIS A 55 5.50 23.79 -2.31
N CYS A 56 6.05 22.58 -2.34
CA CYS A 56 7.03 22.17 -3.36
C CYS A 56 6.45 21.31 -4.48
N ARG A 57 5.15 20.97 -4.42
CA ARG A 57 4.44 20.08 -5.37
C ARG A 57 5.14 18.73 -5.62
N ARG A 58 5.90 18.26 -4.63
CA ARG A 58 6.64 17.00 -4.70
C ARG A 58 5.76 15.85 -4.19
N LYS A 59 5.95 14.65 -4.77
CA LYS A 59 5.30 13.42 -4.31
C LYS A 59 5.90 13.02 -2.98
N LEU A 60 5.06 12.95 -1.96
CA LEU A 60 5.37 12.49 -0.63
C LEU A 60 4.64 11.18 -0.34
N SER A 61 5.13 10.47 0.65
CA SER A 61 4.57 9.21 1.14
C SER A 61 4.66 9.28 2.66
N ALA A 62 3.52 9.26 3.34
CA ALA A 62 3.44 9.31 4.81
C ALA A 62 2.84 8.02 5.34
N THR A 63 3.37 7.47 6.42
CA THR A 63 2.85 6.26 7.11
C THR A 63 1.56 6.59 7.89
N PRO A 64 0.77 5.60 8.35
CA PRO A 64 -0.49 5.84 9.05
C PRO A 64 -0.29 6.54 10.39
N GLU A 65 0.86 6.32 11.03
CA GLU A 65 1.27 7.03 12.24
C GLU A 65 1.42 8.54 11.99
N GLN A 66 1.69 8.93 10.73
CA GLN A 66 1.80 10.31 10.32
C GLN A 66 0.47 10.90 9.85
N PHE A 67 -0.61 10.12 9.71
CA PHE A 67 -1.89 10.62 9.18
C PHE A 67 -2.57 11.64 10.10
N GLY A 68 -2.78 12.84 9.58
CA GLY A 68 -3.34 13.95 10.34
C GLY A 68 -2.37 14.57 11.33
N THR A 69 -1.07 14.26 11.22
CA THR A 69 -0.01 14.95 11.95
C THR A 69 0.61 16.04 11.07
N GLU A 70 1.22 17.04 11.72
CA GLU A 70 2.05 18.03 11.04
C GLU A 70 3.51 17.56 11.09
N MET A 71 4.15 17.49 9.93
CA MET A 71 5.57 17.16 9.82
C MET A 71 6.29 18.16 8.92
N PRO A 72 7.58 18.46 9.14
CA PRO A 72 8.34 19.24 8.18
C PRO A 72 8.55 18.44 6.89
N CYS A 73 8.46 19.10 5.74
CA CYS A 73 8.72 18.47 4.46
C CYS A 73 10.18 17.96 4.40
N PRO A 74 10.44 16.66 4.15
CA PRO A 74 11.79 16.08 4.20
C PRO A 74 12.72 16.56 3.08
N PHE A 75 12.18 17.32 2.11
CA PHE A 75 12.97 17.92 1.05
C PHE A 75 13.69 19.17 1.57
N THR A 76 15.02 19.17 1.47
CA THR A 76 15.91 20.30 1.84
C THR A 76 15.53 21.62 1.17
N HIS A 77 14.90 21.58 -0.02
CA HIS A 77 14.44 22.77 -0.74
C HIS A 77 13.09 23.32 -0.25
N CYS A 78 12.38 22.61 0.62
CA CYS A 78 11.07 23.02 1.13
C CYS A 78 11.15 23.30 2.62
N GLY A 79 11.45 22.29 3.45
CA GLY A 79 11.53 22.41 4.91
C GLY A 79 10.27 22.94 5.62
N GLN A 80 9.21 23.29 4.90
CA GLN A 80 8.00 23.87 5.47
C GLN A 80 7.16 22.80 6.17
N PRO A 81 6.46 23.16 7.26
CA PRO A 81 5.51 22.28 7.91
C PRO A 81 4.39 21.94 6.93
N ILE A 82 4.09 20.65 6.80
CA ILE A 82 3.03 20.12 5.97
C ILE A 82 2.09 19.29 6.83
N GLN A 83 0.80 19.45 6.59
CA GLN A 83 -0.22 18.64 7.21
C GLN A 83 -0.47 17.40 6.35
N VAL A 84 -0.25 16.22 6.92
CA VAL A 84 -0.52 14.96 6.23
C VAL A 84 -2.03 14.75 6.20
N PRO A 85 -2.66 14.63 5.01
CA PRO A 85 -4.09 14.35 4.95
C PRO A 85 -4.40 12.97 5.51
N ARG A 86 -5.56 12.81 6.15
CA ARG A 86 -6.05 11.47 6.50
C ARG A 86 -6.71 10.86 5.26
N PRO A 87 -6.37 9.61 4.87
CA PRO A 87 -7.16 8.94 3.84
C PRO A 87 -8.56 8.72 4.41
N GLU A 88 -9.56 9.32 3.79
CA GLU A 88 -10.95 8.93 4.04
C GLU A 88 -11.17 7.55 3.41
N TRP A 89 -10.73 6.50 4.09
CA TRP A 89 -11.06 5.14 3.72
C TRP A 89 -12.56 4.93 3.94
N LYS A 90 -13.36 5.18 2.90
CA LYS A 90 -14.67 4.56 2.78
C LYS A 90 -14.46 3.05 2.67
N MET A 91 -14.70 2.36 3.79
CA MET A 91 -15.02 0.95 3.79
C MET A 91 -16.28 0.80 2.93
N ILE A 92 -16.16 0.07 1.82
CA ILE A 92 -17.33 -0.35 1.05
C ILE A 92 -17.73 -1.65 1.73
N GLU A 93 -18.82 -1.58 2.50
CA GLU A 93 -19.52 -2.72 3.10
C GLU A 93 -20.07 -3.65 2.00
#